data_AF-A0A3C0EYN8-F1
#
_entry.id   AF-A0A3C0EYN8-F1
#
_cell.length_a   1.000
_cell.length_b   1.000
_cell.length_c   1.000
_cell.angle_alpha   90.00
_cell.angle_beta   90.00
_cell.angle_gamma   90.00
#
_symmetry.space_group_name_H-M   'P 1'
#
loop_
_entity.id
_entity.type
_entity.pdbx_description
1 polymer ?
#
loop_
_entity_poly.entity_id
_entity_poly.type
_entity_poly.pdbx_seq_one_letter_code
_entity_poly.pdbx_strand_id
1 'polypeptide(L)'
;RGRELSAAREIDLETATFTDGFSASDFDIIFPNVANQYMDWVILLFMGGFMIAVVVEKWNLHRRIALNILRIIGGQTHRLVLGFMVATGFLSMWLSNTATAIMMMPMGMSLVLLYEELNRKIEMEGGVVDNRSNNFSLTLLLGIAYGASIGGFTTLIGTPPNAMLLTQLTTLFPEAPEITFSTWLLFALPMSVIYMLVAWVLLTRLVFPLPPSTPFKGRDFIHNELQKLGPMSTEEKRVTTVFTMFALLLITRKERLFGEDIDIFGWSYYLDSLLASLGSSQVGYMIDDGTVSIGVALTLFMIPASKQIGGRLMDWDDAMKVPWGILLLFGGGLAIAKGFTTSGLSDYVAIQLADLLGEASPLVIVISTVTFITGLTEVASNTATISLSLPMMASLSQAIGAHPFLLLIPTTLAASCAFMLPVSTPPNAIVYGSGRIPIMKMVIAGIWMDILSVILLTVFVYTLGHLAFDVLSGIPDWAAL
;
A
#
# COMPACT_ATOMS: atom_id res chain seq x y z
N ARG A 1 35.15 -4.51 -21.65
CA ARG A 1 34.68 -5.79 -21.05
C ARG A 1 34.70 -5.59 -19.54
N GLY A 2 33.71 -4.84 -19.04
CA GLY A 2 33.61 -4.43 -17.65
C GLY A 2 33.33 -5.63 -16.77
N ARG A 3 34.34 -6.05 -16.01
CA ARG A 3 34.15 -6.91 -14.85
C ARG A 3 33.77 -5.99 -13.69
N GLU A 4 32.73 -6.36 -12.96
CA GLU A 4 32.39 -5.72 -11.69
C GLU A 4 33.60 -5.86 -10.76
N LEU A 5 34.16 -4.73 -10.34
CA LEU A 5 35.10 -4.66 -9.22
C LEU A 5 34.31 -4.03 -8.07
N SER A 6 34.23 -4.73 -6.95
CA SER A 6 33.58 -4.20 -5.75
C SER A 6 34.47 -3.12 -5.16
N ALA A 7 33.90 -1.94 -4.88
CA ALA A 7 34.60 -0.92 -4.08
C ALA A 7 34.67 -1.32 -2.58
N ALA A 8 33.91 -2.34 -2.17
CA ALA A 8 33.97 -2.86 -0.80
C ALA A 8 35.37 -3.44 -0.53
N ARG A 9 36.03 -2.91 0.51
CA ARG A 9 37.39 -3.26 0.97
C ARG A 9 38.56 -2.66 0.18
N GLU A 10 38.33 -1.77 -0.80
CA GLU A 10 39.42 -1.02 -1.44
C GLU A 10 39.73 0.31 -0.73
N ILE A 11 38.84 0.77 0.14
CA ILE A 11 39.00 2.00 0.91
C ILE A 11 39.51 1.66 2.31
N ASP A 12 40.74 2.06 2.62
CA ASP A 12 41.28 2.04 3.98
C ASP A 12 40.67 3.19 4.78
N LEU A 13 39.71 2.85 5.63
CA LEU A 13 38.95 3.81 6.44
C LEU A 13 39.80 4.49 7.52
N GLU A 14 40.98 3.96 7.86
CA GLU A 14 41.89 4.59 8.83
C GLU A 14 42.71 5.73 8.21
N THR A 15 42.93 5.70 6.89
CA THR A 15 43.77 6.68 6.18
C THR A 15 43.01 7.60 5.22
N ALA A 16 41.76 7.29 4.90
CA ALA A 16 40.92 8.12 4.04
C ALA A 16 40.54 9.46 4.73
N THR A 17 41.08 10.58 4.23
CA THR A 17 40.74 11.94 4.69
C THR A 17 40.23 12.82 3.56
N PHE A 18 39.28 13.72 3.84
CA PHE A 18 38.66 14.66 2.87
C PHE A 18 39.66 15.65 2.21
N THR A 19 40.92 15.67 2.65
CA THR A 19 41.92 16.67 2.29
C THR A 19 42.59 16.44 0.93
N ASP A 20 42.64 15.21 0.42
CA ASP A 20 43.40 14.88 -0.80
C ASP A 20 42.54 14.71 -2.07
N GLY A 21 41.30 15.21 -2.06
CA GLY A 21 40.52 15.47 -3.26
C GLY A 21 40.18 14.22 -4.08
N PHE A 22 39.01 13.63 -3.81
CA PHE A 22 38.44 12.61 -4.69
C PHE A 22 38.19 13.16 -6.10
N SER A 23 38.60 12.40 -7.12
CA SER A 23 38.12 12.53 -8.49
C SER A 23 36.74 11.88 -8.63
N ALA A 24 35.95 12.27 -9.63
CA ALA A 24 34.67 11.61 -9.90
C ALA A 24 34.81 10.10 -10.17
N SER A 25 36.00 9.67 -10.64
CA SER A 25 36.36 8.26 -10.81
C SER A 25 36.67 7.51 -9.51
N ASP A 26 36.84 8.21 -8.38
CA ASP A 26 36.97 7.57 -7.06
C ASP A 26 35.61 7.37 -6.38
N PHE A 27 34.56 8.02 -6.92
CA PHE A 27 33.15 7.76 -6.60
C PHE A 27 32.48 6.88 -7.65
N ASP A 28 33.25 6.24 -8.52
CA ASP A 28 32.74 5.50 -9.67
C ASP A 28 32.09 4.18 -9.22
N ILE A 29 30.91 4.31 -8.61
CA ILE A 29 29.88 3.29 -8.64
C ILE A 29 29.45 3.21 -10.12
N ILE A 30 30.31 2.63 -10.96
CA ILE A 30 30.02 2.41 -12.38
C ILE A 30 28.92 1.37 -12.40
N PHE A 31 27.72 1.83 -12.69
CA PHE A 31 26.57 0.97 -12.88
C PHE A 31 26.40 0.76 -14.39
N PRO A 32 26.79 -0.40 -14.98
CA PRO A 32 26.84 -0.54 -16.43
C PRO A 32 25.48 -0.47 -17.10
N ASN A 33 24.37 -0.65 -16.35
CA ASN A 33 23.03 -0.60 -16.91
C ASN A 33 21.91 -0.28 -15.89
N VAL A 34 21.85 0.97 -15.41
CA VAL A 34 20.80 1.44 -14.46
C VAL A 34 19.41 1.28 -15.08
N ALA A 35 19.31 1.35 -16.41
CA ALA A 35 18.05 1.26 -17.13
C ALA A 35 17.32 -0.07 -16.89
N ASN A 36 18.02 -1.18 -16.65
CA ASN A 36 17.40 -2.46 -16.33
C ASN A 36 16.54 -2.40 -15.06
N GLN A 37 16.89 -1.55 -14.09
CA GLN A 37 16.14 -1.38 -12.84
C GLN A 37 14.74 -0.78 -13.07
N TYR A 38 14.51 -0.13 -14.22
CA TYR A 38 13.23 0.49 -14.56
C TYR A 38 12.24 -0.47 -15.25
N MET A 39 12.63 -1.72 -15.50
CA MET A 39 11.80 -2.74 -16.17
C MET A 39 11.64 -4.01 -15.33
N ASP A 40 11.71 -3.87 -14.00
CA ASP A 40 11.40 -4.96 -13.07
C ASP A 40 9.91 -5.37 -13.16
N TRP A 41 9.63 -6.65 -12.93
CA TRP A 41 8.28 -7.21 -13.02
C TRP A 41 7.29 -6.55 -12.04
N VAL A 42 7.74 -6.05 -10.89
CA VAL A 42 6.90 -5.32 -9.93
C VAL A 42 6.44 -3.98 -10.53
N ILE A 43 7.28 -3.33 -11.34
CA ILE A 43 6.89 -2.10 -12.05
C ILE A 43 5.78 -2.42 -13.06
N LEU A 44 5.87 -3.56 -13.75
CA LEU A 44 4.82 -4.04 -14.66
C LEU A 44 3.52 -4.41 -13.91
N LEU A 45 3.64 -5.03 -12.73
CA LEU A 45 2.50 -5.32 -11.83
C LEU A 45 1.73 -4.04 -11.51
N PHE A 46 2.45 -3.00 -11.09
CA PHE A 46 1.85 -1.70 -10.77
C PHE A 46 1.29 -0.99 -12.00
N MET A 47 2.00 -1.04 -13.13
CA MET A 47 1.53 -0.41 -14.37
C MET A 47 0.17 -0.99 -14.80
N GLY A 48 0.03 -2.32 -14.83
CA GLY A 48 -1.25 -2.94 -15.17
C GLY A 48 -2.35 -2.67 -14.13
N GLY A 49 -2.00 -2.68 -12.84
CA GLY A 49 -2.92 -2.33 -11.76
C GLY A 49 -3.45 -0.90 -11.88
N PHE A 50 -2.58 0.07 -12.19
CA PHE A 50 -2.97 1.45 -12.43
C PHE A 50 -3.81 1.64 -13.69
N MET A 51 -3.54 0.90 -14.75
CA MET A 51 -4.41 0.95 -15.95
C MET A 51 -5.83 0.46 -15.64
N ILE A 52 -5.95 -0.64 -14.88
CA ILE A 52 -7.23 -1.15 -14.42
C ILE A 52 -7.91 -0.11 -13.50
N ALA A 53 -7.16 0.52 -12.61
CA ALA A 53 -7.65 1.58 -11.73
C ALA A 53 -8.26 2.76 -12.49
N VAL A 54 -7.56 3.26 -13.52
CA VAL A 54 -8.04 4.34 -14.38
C VAL A 54 -9.36 3.98 -15.08
N VAL A 55 -9.51 2.72 -15.52
CA VAL A 55 -10.75 2.27 -16.15
C VAL A 55 -11.90 2.14 -15.15
N VAL A 56 -11.63 1.64 -13.93
CA VAL A 56 -12.60 1.61 -12.82
C VAL A 56 -13.09 3.03 -12.47
N GLU A 57 -12.20 4.02 -12.57
CA GLU A 57 -12.54 5.44 -12.42
C GLU A 57 -13.39 5.95 -13.58
N LYS A 58 -12.89 5.80 -14.83
CA LYS A 58 -13.53 6.27 -16.07
C LYS A 58 -15.00 5.87 -16.17
N TRP A 59 -15.31 4.63 -15.79
CA TRP A 59 -16.65 4.07 -15.88
C TRP A 59 -17.46 4.18 -14.59
N ASN A 60 -17.02 4.96 -13.59
CA ASN A 60 -17.70 5.21 -12.33
C ASN A 60 -18.01 3.96 -11.48
N LEU A 61 -17.33 2.84 -11.75
CA LEU A 61 -17.57 1.58 -11.06
C LEU A 61 -17.23 1.69 -9.56
N HIS A 62 -16.19 2.44 -9.22
CA HIS A 62 -15.78 2.72 -7.84
C HIS A 62 -16.93 3.28 -6.99
N ARG A 63 -17.74 4.21 -7.52
CA ARG A 63 -18.86 4.83 -6.81
C ARG A 63 -19.96 3.82 -6.51
N ARG A 64 -20.23 2.91 -7.46
CA ARG A 64 -21.20 1.82 -7.26
C ARG A 64 -20.73 0.83 -6.21
N ILE A 65 -19.45 0.46 -6.22
CA ILE A 65 -18.85 -0.41 -5.20
C ILE A 65 -18.96 0.23 -3.82
N ALA A 66 -18.51 1.48 -3.68
CA ALA A 66 -18.54 2.21 -2.42
C ALA A 66 -19.96 2.31 -1.83
N LEU A 67 -20.94 2.71 -2.64
CA LEU A 67 -22.33 2.82 -2.19
C LEU A 67 -22.95 1.48 -1.79
N ASN A 68 -22.59 0.37 -2.45
CA ASN A 68 -23.05 -0.96 -2.03
C ASN A 68 -22.44 -1.39 -0.70
N ILE A 69 -21.16 -1.10 -0.45
CA ILE A 69 -20.51 -1.33 0.86
C ILE A 69 -21.22 -0.49 1.94
N LEU A 70 -21.45 0.79 1.67
CA LEU A 70 -22.17 1.69 2.58
C LEU A 70 -23.60 1.19 2.88
N ARG A 71 -24.29 0.65 1.87
CA ARG A 71 -25.64 0.08 2.02
C ARG A 71 -25.68 -1.07 3.02
N ILE A 72 -24.64 -1.91 3.03
CA ILE A 72 -24.52 -3.06 3.93
C ILE A 72 -24.27 -2.60 5.37
N ILE A 73 -23.35 -1.65 5.57
CA ILE A 73 -22.88 -1.25 6.90
C ILE A 73 -23.84 -0.25 7.59
N GLY A 74 -24.52 0.59 6.82
CA GLY A 74 -25.08 1.88 7.27
C GLY A 74 -26.09 1.90 8.42
N GLY A 75 -26.53 3.13 8.78
CA GLY A 75 -27.72 3.38 9.62
C GLY A 75 -27.54 4.39 10.76
N GLN A 76 -26.33 4.52 11.31
CA GLN A 76 -26.00 5.42 12.44
C GLN A 76 -24.67 6.15 12.16
N THR A 77 -24.40 7.27 12.84
CA THR A 77 -23.19 8.10 12.68
C THR A 77 -21.88 7.30 12.62
N HIS A 78 -21.64 6.46 13.62
CA HIS A 78 -20.43 5.63 13.70
C HIS A 78 -20.35 4.59 12.58
N ARG A 79 -21.47 4.01 12.17
CA ARG A 79 -21.52 3.05 11.06
C ARG A 79 -21.32 3.72 9.70
N LEU A 80 -21.77 4.96 9.55
CA LEU A 80 -21.48 5.74 8.36
C LEU A 80 -19.97 5.97 8.23
N VAL A 81 -19.30 6.40 9.30
CA VAL A 81 -17.84 6.54 9.30
C VAL A 81 -17.16 5.21 8.99
N LEU A 82 -17.55 4.11 9.65
CA LEU A 82 -17.00 2.77 9.34
C LEU A 82 -17.23 2.39 7.88
N GLY A 83 -18.43 2.65 7.36
CA GLY A 83 -18.79 2.32 5.99
C GLY A 83 -17.95 3.08 4.98
N PHE A 84 -17.65 4.35 5.24
CA PHE A 84 -16.72 5.14 4.42
C PHE A 84 -15.29 4.63 4.57
N MET A 85 -14.83 4.36 5.79
CA MET A 85 -13.48 3.80 6.04
C MET A 85 -13.28 2.46 5.30
N VAL A 86 -14.24 1.55 5.38
CA VAL A 86 -14.19 0.23 4.71
C VAL A 86 -14.32 0.37 3.20
N ALA A 87 -15.23 1.22 2.70
CA ALA A 87 -15.37 1.45 1.27
C ALA A 87 -14.10 2.07 0.67
N THR A 88 -13.55 3.09 1.31
CA THR A 88 -12.28 3.70 0.92
C THR A 88 -11.15 2.69 1.03
N GLY A 89 -11.03 1.98 2.14
CA GLY A 89 -9.97 0.98 2.32
C GLY A 89 -10.01 -0.10 1.27
N PHE A 90 -11.19 -0.68 1.00
CA PHE A 90 -11.38 -1.67 -0.06
C PHE A 90 -10.97 -1.13 -1.44
N LEU A 91 -11.40 0.09 -1.79
CA LEU A 91 -11.01 0.71 -3.06
C LEU A 91 -9.48 0.93 -3.12
N SER A 92 -8.87 1.37 -2.02
CA SER A 92 -7.43 1.60 -1.90
C SER A 92 -6.60 0.32 -1.93
N MET A 93 -7.20 -0.85 -1.72
CA MET A 93 -6.51 -2.13 -1.94
C MET A 93 -6.17 -2.36 -3.42
N TRP A 94 -6.82 -1.65 -4.35
CA TRP A 94 -6.65 -1.88 -5.79
C TRP A 94 -6.31 -0.63 -6.57
N LEU A 95 -6.73 0.51 -6.04
CA LEU A 95 -6.47 1.85 -6.54
C LEU A 95 -5.39 2.51 -5.67
N SER A 96 -4.74 3.57 -6.16
CA SER A 96 -3.81 4.31 -5.30
C SER A 96 -4.54 5.03 -4.17
N ASN A 97 -3.86 5.20 -3.03
CA ASN A 97 -4.40 5.94 -1.87
C ASN A 97 -4.91 7.33 -2.26
N THR A 98 -4.12 8.06 -3.06
CA THR A 98 -4.46 9.40 -3.55
C THR A 98 -5.73 9.40 -4.39
N ALA A 99 -5.80 8.52 -5.40
CA ALA A 99 -6.94 8.46 -6.31
C ALA A 99 -8.22 8.07 -5.53
N THR A 100 -8.11 7.12 -4.61
CA THR A 100 -9.22 6.70 -3.76
C THR A 100 -9.74 7.84 -2.89
N ALA A 101 -8.85 8.61 -2.25
CA ALA A 101 -9.26 9.77 -1.46
C ALA A 101 -9.97 10.82 -2.33
N ILE A 102 -9.43 11.15 -3.51
CA ILE A 102 -10.07 12.09 -4.46
C ILE A 102 -11.49 11.60 -4.84
N MET A 103 -11.65 10.31 -5.14
CA MET A 103 -12.95 9.74 -5.53
C MET A 103 -13.96 9.73 -4.38
N MET A 104 -13.51 9.46 -3.15
CA MET A 104 -14.39 9.36 -1.99
C MET A 104 -14.75 10.72 -1.39
N MET A 105 -13.92 11.74 -1.61
CA MET A 105 -14.12 13.09 -1.05
C MET A 105 -15.46 13.73 -1.43
N PRO A 106 -15.87 13.81 -2.72
CA PRO A 106 -17.17 14.38 -3.08
C PRO A 106 -18.34 13.68 -2.40
N MET A 107 -18.27 12.35 -2.26
CA MET A 107 -19.31 11.57 -1.58
C MET A 107 -19.36 11.86 -0.08
N GLY A 108 -18.21 11.85 0.59
CA GLY A 108 -18.11 12.16 2.02
C GLY A 108 -18.56 13.59 2.30
N MET A 109 -18.13 14.53 1.45
CA MET A 109 -18.49 15.94 1.54
C MET A 109 -19.98 16.19 1.32
N SER A 110 -20.61 15.48 0.36
CA SER A 110 -22.07 15.54 0.17
C SER A 110 -22.82 15.09 1.43
N LEU A 111 -22.33 14.06 2.12
CA LEU A 111 -22.91 13.59 3.38
C LEU A 111 -22.70 14.59 4.53
N VAL A 112 -21.51 15.20 4.61
CA VAL A 112 -21.22 16.26 5.59
C VAL A 112 -22.17 17.45 5.41
N LEU A 113 -22.32 17.96 4.19
CA LEU A 113 -23.19 19.09 3.90
C LEU A 113 -24.66 18.79 4.25
N LEU A 114 -25.14 17.59 3.94
CA LEU A 114 -26.47 17.16 4.32
C LEU A 114 -26.65 17.12 5.85
N TYR A 115 -25.64 16.61 6.57
CA TYR A 115 -25.64 16.54 8.03
C TYR A 115 -25.65 17.94 8.67
N GLU A 116 -24.79 18.85 8.19
CA GLU A 116 -24.71 20.24 8.64
C GLU A 116 -26.04 20.98 8.39
N GLU A 117 -26.61 20.85 7.19
CA GLU A 117 -27.86 21.52 6.83
C GLU A 117 -29.04 21.08 7.68
N LEU A 118 -29.16 19.78 7.96
CA LEU A 118 -30.27 19.26 8.77
C LEU A 118 -30.15 19.65 10.25
N ASN A 119 -28.94 19.65 10.82
CA ASN A 119 -28.75 20.13 12.19
C ASN A 119 -29.05 21.62 12.30
N ARG A 120 -28.64 22.42 11.31
CA ARG A 120 -28.97 23.85 11.29
C ARG A 120 -30.47 24.10 11.26
N LYS A 121 -31.24 23.29 10.53
CA LYS A 121 -32.72 23.36 10.54
C LYS A 121 -33.31 23.03 11.90
N ILE A 122 -32.80 21.98 12.55
CA ILE A 122 -33.23 21.60 13.91
C ILE A 122 -32.99 22.76 14.89
N GLU A 123 -31.83 23.41 14.83
CA GLU A 123 -31.54 24.59 15.68
C GLU A 123 -32.49 25.76 15.39
N MET A 124 -32.79 26.05 14.12
CA MET A 124 -33.74 27.11 13.75
C MET A 124 -35.16 26.81 14.23
N GLU A 125 -35.56 25.54 14.27
CA GLU A 125 -36.86 25.08 14.77
C GLU A 125 -36.92 24.98 16.31
N GLY A 126 -35.84 25.36 17.01
CA GLY A 126 -35.74 25.34 18.47
C GLY A 126 -35.43 23.96 19.06
N GLY A 127 -35.01 22.99 18.22
CA GLY A 127 -34.55 21.68 18.65
C GLY A 127 -33.11 21.72 19.21
N VAL A 128 -32.77 20.71 20.02
CA VAL A 128 -31.44 20.59 20.63
C VAL A 128 -30.55 19.69 19.77
N VAL A 129 -29.42 20.24 19.30
CA VAL A 129 -28.38 19.48 18.60
C VAL A 129 -27.29 19.06 19.60
N ASP A 130 -26.84 17.80 19.52
CA ASP A 130 -25.77 17.29 20.37
C ASP A 130 -24.46 18.04 20.06
N ASN A 131 -23.76 18.55 21.08
CA ASN A 131 -22.47 19.24 20.93
C ASN A 131 -21.41 18.41 20.17
N ARG A 132 -21.53 17.08 20.20
CA ARG A 132 -20.65 16.15 19.46
C ARG A 132 -20.90 16.16 17.94
N SER A 133 -21.95 16.81 17.46
CA SER A 133 -22.28 16.88 16.03
C SER A 133 -21.16 17.48 15.18
N ASN A 134 -20.39 18.42 15.75
CA ASN A 134 -19.24 19.02 15.08
C ASN A 134 -18.11 18.01 14.78
N ASN A 135 -18.05 16.90 15.53
CA ASN A 135 -17.06 15.86 15.31
C ASN A 135 -17.37 15.00 14.08
N PHE A 136 -18.61 15.01 13.57
CA PHE A 136 -19.01 14.11 12.48
C PHE A 136 -18.22 14.39 11.20
N SER A 137 -18.15 15.65 10.76
CA SER A 137 -17.37 16.02 9.57
C SER A 137 -15.90 15.66 9.72
N LEU A 138 -15.30 16.06 10.83
CA LEU A 138 -13.90 15.80 11.14
C LEU A 138 -13.59 14.30 11.05
N THR A 139 -14.37 13.48 11.74
CA THR A 139 -14.14 12.04 11.85
C THR A 139 -14.43 11.31 10.54
N LEU A 140 -15.44 11.73 9.79
CA LEU A 140 -15.75 11.14 8.48
C LEU A 140 -14.62 11.39 7.47
N LEU A 141 -14.14 12.63 7.39
CA LEU A 141 -13.09 13.01 6.45
C LEU A 141 -11.74 12.39 6.85
N LEU A 142 -11.37 12.41 8.13
CA LEU A 142 -10.20 11.66 8.61
C LEU A 142 -10.34 10.15 8.36
N GLY A 143 -11.54 9.59 8.54
CA GLY A 143 -11.82 8.19 8.22
C GLY A 143 -11.61 7.86 6.74
N ILE A 144 -11.92 8.77 5.82
CA ILE A 144 -11.57 8.60 4.40
C ILE A 144 -10.05 8.62 4.22
N ALA A 145 -9.34 9.60 4.77
CA ALA A 145 -7.88 9.68 4.63
C ALA A 145 -7.18 8.42 5.16
N TYR A 146 -7.49 8.06 6.40
CA TYR A 146 -6.85 6.94 7.09
C TYR A 146 -7.32 5.60 6.53
N GLY A 147 -8.58 5.50 6.12
CA GLY A 147 -9.11 4.33 5.43
C GLY A 147 -8.34 4.05 4.13
N ALA A 148 -7.99 5.08 3.36
CA ALA A 148 -7.16 4.93 2.16
C ALA A 148 -5.78 4.37 2.52
N SER A 149 -5.07 4.97 3.48
CA SER A 149 -3.73 4.50 3.90
C SER A 149 -3.75 3.09 4.47
N ILE A 150 -4.73 2.75 5.32
CA ILE A 150 -4.87 1.42 5.94
C ILE A 150 -5.24 0.35 4.89
N GLY A 151 -6.12 0.69 3.95
CA GLY A 151 -6.46 -0.19 2.84
C GLY A 151 -5.27 -0.46 1.91
N GLY A 152 -4.47 0.58 1.64
CA GLY A 152 -3.36 0.55 0.69
C GLY A 152 -2.29 -0.50 0.97
N PHE A 153 -1.99 -0.81 2.23
CA PHE A 153 -0.98 -1.82 2.53
C PHE A 153 -1.48 -3.28 2.40
N THR A 154 -2.79 -3.50 2.17
CA THR A 154 -3.40 -4.84 2.14
C THR A 154 -2.96 -5.70 0.97
N THR A 155 -2.77 -5.10 -0.21
CA THR A 155 -2.31 -5.79 -1.41
C THR A 155 -0.95 -5.24 -1.80
N LEU A 156 -0.26 -5.95 -2.70
CA LEU A 156 1.00 -5.46 -3.25
C LEU A 156 0.84 -4.16 -4.05
N ILE A 157 -0.31 -3.94 -4.70
CA ILE A 157 -0.56 -2.83 -5.63
C ILE A 157 -1.02 -1.55 -4.90
N GLY A 158 -1.67 -1.70 -3.74
CA GLY A 158 -2.37 -0.59 -3.09
C GLY A 158 -1.47 0.59 -2.70
N THR A 159 -0.22 0.33 -2.31
CA THR A 159 0.71 1.37 -1.84
C THR A 159 2.14 1.18 -2.37
N PRO A 160 2.83 2.27 -2.79
CA PRO A 160 4.22 2.23 -3.28
C PRO A 160 5.23 1.54 -2.34
N PRO A 161 5.17 1.66 -1.00
CA PRO A 161 6.10 0.96 -0.12
C PRO A 161 6.10 -0.56 -0.24
N ASN A 162 4.94 -1.18 -0.51
CA ASN A 162 4.86 -2.62 -0.72
C ASN A 162 5.62 -3.04 -1.97
N ALA A 163 5.55 -2.24 -3.03
CA ALA A 163 6.37 -2.42 -4.24
C ALA A 163 7.86 -2.36 -3.91
N MET A 164 8.27 -1.38 -3.10
CA MET A 164 9.67 -1.18 -2.70
C MET A 164 10.22 -2.31 -1.87
N LEU A 165 9.40 -2.93 -1.02
CA LEU A 165 9.80 -4.17 -0.37
C LEU A 165 10.13 -5.25 -1.41
N LEU A 166 9.22 -5.51 -2.35
CA LEU A 166 9.40 -6.59 -3.33
C LEU A 166 10.60 -6.35 -4.24
N THR A 167 10.74 -5.14 -4.78
CA THR A 167 11.83 -4.84 -5.70
C THR A 167 13.17 -4.86 -5.00
N GLN A 168 13.29 -4.26 -3.81
CA GLN A 168 14.57 -4.23 -3.11
C GLN A 168 14.92 -5.58 -2.49
N LEU A 169 13.95 -6.41 -2.10
CA LEU A 169 14.21 -7.72 -1.51
C LEU A 169 15.07 -8.59 -2.43
N THR A 170 14.75 -8.65 -3.74
CA THR A 170 15.53 -9.44 -4.70
C THR A 170 16.93 -8.89 -4.93
N THR A 171 17.13 -7.58 -4.71
CA THR A 171 18.43 -6.93 -4.81
C THR A 171 19.28 -7.14 -3.56
N LEU A 172 18.65 -7.06 -2.38
CA LEU A 172 19.30 -7.17 -1.07
C LEU A 172 19.55 -8.63 -0.69
N PHE A 173 18.65 -9.53 -1.07
CA PHE A 173 18.67 -10.97 -0.79
C PHE A 173 18.23 -11.77 -2.03
N PRO A 174 19.15 -12.06 -2.98
CA PRO A 174 18.81 -12.70 -4.25
C PRO A 174 18.20 -14.09 -4.14
N GLU A 175 18.52 -14.83 -3.08
CA GLU A 175 18.00 -16.19 -2.81
C GLU A 175 16.73 -16.19 -1.95
N ALA A 176 16.19 -15.01 -1.59
CA ALA A 176 15.00 -14.90 -0.77
C ALA A 176 13.78 -15.53 -1.45
N PRO A 177 12.87 -16.15 -0.67
CA PRO A 177 11.62 -16.69 -1.21
C PRO A 177 10.75 -15.56 -1.79
N GLU A 178 10.10 -15.85 -2.93
CA GLU A 178 9.21 -14.90 -3.59
C GLU A 178 7.98 -14.59 -2.71
N ILE A 179 7.79 -13.31 -2.38
CA ILE A 179 6.56 -12.81 -1.77
C ILE A 179 5.54 -12.56 -2.89
N THR A 180 4.72 -13.57 -3.15
CA THR A 180 3.63 -13.50 -4.14
C THR A 180 2.45 -12.63 -3.69
N PHE A 181 1.60 -12.23 -4.63
CA PHE A 181 0.37 -11.50 -4.32
C PHE A 181 -0.53 -12.21 -3.30
N SER A 182 -0.72 -13.53 -3.43
CA SER A 182 -1.58 -14.30 -2.53
C SER A 182 -1.00 -14.39 -1.11
N THR A 183 0.31 -14.66 -0.98
CA THR A 183 0.99 -14.73 0.32
C THR A 183 0.94 -13.38 1.05
N TRP A 184 1.17 -12.28 0.33
CA TRP A 184 1.04 -10.95 0.92
C TRP A 184 -0.40 -10.65 1.34
N LEU A 185 -1.38 -10.94 0.48
CA LEU A 185 -2.78 -10.69 0.77
C LEU A 185 -3.24 -11.46 2.02
N LEU A 186 -2.90 -12.74 2.13
CA LEU A 186 -3.26 -13.56 3.30
C LEU A 186 -2.63 -13.05 4.59
N PHE A 187 -1.43 -12.48 4.52
CA PHE A 187 -0.74 -11.88 5.65
C PHE A 187 -1.32 -10.48 6.02
N ALA A 188 -1.47 -9.59 5.04
CA ALA A 188 -1.79 -8.18 5.27
C ALA A 188 -3.29 -7.90 5.41
N LEU A 189 -4.18 -8.72 4.81
CA LEU A 189 -5.64 -8.51 4.89
C LEU A 189 -6.19 -8.65 6.32
N PRO A 190 -5.89 -9.71 7.09
CA PRO A 190 -6.35 -9.80 8.48
C PRO A 190 -5.84 -8.63 9.31
N MET A 191 -4.60 -8.22 9.08
CA MET A 191 -3.98 -7.08 9.75
C MET A 191 -4.73 -5.77 9.43
N SER A 192 -4.96 -5.47 8.15
CA SER A 192 -5.68 -4.27 7.71
C SER A 192 -7.11 -4.22 8.26
N VAL A 193 -7.82 -5.36 8.29
CA VAL A 193 -9.18 -5.45 8.84
C VAL A 193 -9.18 -5.12 10.35
N ILE A 194 -8.28 -5.74 11.12
CA ILE A 194 -8.18 -5.47 12.56
C ILE A 194 -7.76 -4.02 12.80
N TYR A 195 -6.77 -3.53 12.06
CA TYR A 195 -6.34 -2.13 12.12
C TYR A 195 -7.54 -1.21 11.87
N MET A 196 -8.26 -1.39 10.76
CA MET A 196 -9.40 -0.56 10.36
C MET A 196 -10.47 -0.52 11.45
N LEU A 197 -10.78 -1.67 12.07
CA LEU A 197 -11.76 -1.75 13.14
C LEU A 197 -11.31 -1.02 14.41
N VAL A 198 -10.04 -1.20 14.83
CA VAL A 198 -9.51 -0.53 16.03
C VAL A 198 -9.37 0.97 15.79
N ALA A 199 -8.88 1.39 14.63
CA ALA A 199 -8.81 2.78 14.20
C ALA A 199 -10.19 3.44 14.19
N TRP A 200 -11.20 2.74 13.66
CA TRP A 200 -12.57 3.22 13.66
C TRP A 200 -13.11 3.43 15.08
N VAL A 201 -12.92 2.46 15.98
CA VAL A 201 -13.33 2.60 17.38
C VAL A 201 -12.58 3.75 18.06
N LEU A 202 -11.26 3.82 17.89
CA LEU A 202 -10.40 4.86 18.45
C LEU A 202 -10.88 6.25 18.04
N LEU A 203 -11.08 6.48 16.73
CA LEU A 203 -11.51 7.79 16.22
C LEU A 203 -12.93 8.14 16.64
N THR A 204 -13.88 7.22 16.51
CA THR A 204 -15.32 7.52 16.69
C THR A 204 -15.80 7.46 18.14
N ARG A 205 -15.06 6.79 19.04
CA ARG A 205 -15.46 6.59 20.44
C ARG A 205 -14.54 7.26 21.45
N LEU A 206 -13.23 7.33 21.17
CA LEU A 206 -12.24 7.82 22.13
C LEU A 206 -11.75 9.23 21.79
N VAL A 207 -11.23 9.43 20.56
CA VAL A 207 -10.60 10.69 20.16
C VAL A 207 -11.66 11.76 19.83
N PHE A 208 -12.61 11.44 18.96
CA PHE A 208 -13.71 12.33 18.56
C PHE A 208 -15.07 11.63 18.70
N PRO A 209 -15.59 11.51 19.93
CA PRO A 209 -16.86 10.86 20.19
C PRO A 209 -17.99 11.43 19.31
N LEU A 210 -18.67 10.55 18.59
CA LEU A 210 -19.80 10.90 17.72
C LEU A 210 -21.14 10.83 18.47
N PRO A 211 -22.16 11.63 18.06
CA PRO A 211 -23.49 11.52 18.62
C PRO A 211 -24.13 10.17 18.23
N PRO A 212 -25.06 9.63 19.03
CA PRO A 212 -25.62 8.29 18.82
C PRO A 212 -26.49 8.16 17.55
N SER A 213 -27.08 9.27 17.09
CA SER A 213 -28.01 9.30 15.97
C SER A 213 -27.67 10.39 14.97
N THR A 214 -28.08 10.20 13.72
CA THR A 214 -28.07 11.20 12.66
C THR A 214 -29.44 11.89 12.55
N PRO A 215 -29.52 13.14 12.07
CA PRO A 215 -30.80 13.83 11.83
C PRO A 215 -31.56 13.28 10.61
N PHE A 216 -30.94 12.38 9.84
CA PHE A 216 -31.56 11.65 8.73
C PHE A 216 -31.34 10.15 8.91
N LYS A 217 -32.12 9.33 8.20
CA LYS A 217 -31.80 7.91 8.06
C LYS A 217 -30.66 7.75 7.08
N GLY A 218 -29.49 7.30 7.54
CA GLY A 218 -28.32 7.10 6.66
C GLY A 218 -28.59 6.21 5.45
N ARG A 219 -29.54 5.29 5.56
CA ARG A 219 -29.99 4.43 4.44
C ARG A 219 -30.66 5.22 3.31
N ASP A 220 -31.38 6.30 3.61
CA ASP A 220 -32.09 7.10 2.61
C ASP A 220 -31.09 7.87 1.75
N PHE A 221 -30.02 8.43 2.36
CA PHE A 221 -28.91 9.04 1.62
C PHE A 221 -28.29 8.05 0.63
N ILE A 222 -27.93 6.85 1.10
CA ILE A 222 -27.29 5.82 0.27
C ILE A 222 -28.23 5.38 -0.85
N HIS A 223 -29.52 5.21 -0.55
CA HIS A 223 -30.52 4.83 -1.54
C HIS A 223 -30.67 5.90 -2.63
N ASN A 224 -30.74 7.18 -2.25
CA ASN A 224 -30.83 8.29 -3.19
C ASN A 224 -29.58 8.37 -4.09
N GLU A 225 -28.38 8.19 -3.53
CA GLU A 225 -27.15 8.17 -4.32
C GLU A 225 -27.07 6.97 -5.28
N LEU A 226 -27.54 5.78 -4.87
CA LEU A 226 -27.65 4.61 -5.75
C LEU A 226 -28.68 4.81 -6.86
N GLN A 227 -29.81 5.46 -6.57
CA GLN A 227 -30.81 5.80 -7.58
C GLN A 227 -30.25 6.76 -8.64
N LYS A 228 -29.45 7.77 -8.23
CA LYS A 228 -28.78 8.70 -9.15
C LYS A 228 -27.83 8.02 -10.13
N LEU A 229 -27.22 6.89 -9.74
CA LEU A 229 -26.38 6.08 -10.64
C LEU A 229 -27.18 5.28 -11.67
N GLY A 230 -28.45 4.99 -11.38
CA GLY A 230 -29.28 4.15 -12.25
C GLY A 230 -28.79 2.70 -12.36
N PRO A 231 -29.33 1.94 -13.33
CA PRO A 231 -28.92 0.56 -13.60
C PRO A 231 -27.48 0.49 -14.09
N MET A 232 -26.84 -0.66 -13.87
CA MET A 232 -25.44 -0.86 -14.26
C MET A 232 -25.27 -0.83 -15.78
N SER A 233 -24.39 0.04 -16.27
CA SER A 233 -24.10 0.18 -17.71
C SER A 233 -23.40 -1.07 -18.26
N THR A 234 -23.31 -1.17 -19.59
CA THR A 234 -22.61 -2.30 -20.22
C THR A 234 -21.12 -2.25 -19.91
N GLU A 235 -20.56 -1.05 -19.85
CA GLU A 235 -19.17 -0.78 -19.55
C GLU A 235 -18.86 -1.10 -18.10
N GLU A 236 -19.68 -0.65 -17.15
CA GLU A 236 -19.53 -1.02 -15.74
C GLU A 236 -19.50 -2.55 -15.57
N LYS A 237 -20.37 -3.29 -16.27
CA LYS A 237 -20.40 -4.76 -16.22
C LYS A 237 -19.10 -5.36 -16.79
N ARG A 238 -18.66 -4.91 -17.96
CA ARG A 238 -17.43 -5.42 -18.60
C ARG A 238 -16.20 -5.12 -17.75
N VAL A 239 -16.10 -3.91 -17.19
CA VAL A 239 -15.01 -3.52 -16.28
C VAL A 239 -15.06 -4.35 -15.00
N THR A 240 -16.25 -4.63 -14.46
CA THR A 240 -16.40 -5.52 -13.30
C THR A 240 -15.89 -6.92 -13.60
N THR A 241 -16.20 -7.46 -14.79
CA THR A 241 -15.67 -8.76 -15.22
C THR A 241 -14.14 -8.73 -15.30
N VAL A 242 -13.55 -7.73 -15.96
CA VAL A 242 -12.09 -7.62 -16.10
C VAL A 242 -11.40 -7.44 -14.74
N PHE A 243 -11.94 -6.56 -13.88
CA PHE A 243 -11.42 -6.32 -12.54
C PHE A 243 -11.50 -7.57 -11.65
N THR A 244 -12.61 -8.30 -11.70
CA THR A 244 -12.77 -9.55 -10.95
C THR A 244 -11.83 -10.63 -11.49
N MET A 245 -11.70 -10.74 -12.81
CA MET A 245 -10.76 -11.66 -13.46
C MET A 245 -9.32 -11.35 -13.07
N PHE A 246 -8.93 -10.07 -13.06
CA PHE A 246 -7.62 -9.62 -12.61
C PHE A 246 -7.31 -10.06 -11.18
N ALA A 247 -8.21 -9.77 -10.24
CA ALA A 247 -8.05 -10.17 -8.84
C ALA A 247 -7.96 -11.70 -8.68
N LEU A 248 -8.82 -12.45 -9.37
CA LEU A 248 -8.80 -13.90 -9.32
C LEU A 248 -7.51 -14.49 -9.90
N LEU A 249 -7.04 -13.99 -11.04
CA LEU A 249 -5.80 -14.46 -11.66
C LEU A 249 -4.58 -14.21 -10.76
N LEU A 250 -4.49 -13.05 -10.10
CA LEU A 250 -3.41 -12.77 -9.15
C LEU A 250 -3.47 -13.68 -7.91
N ILE A 251 -4.65 -13.80 -7.30
CA ILE A 251 -4.82 -14.63 -6.08
C ILE A 251 -4.55 -16.10 -6.38
N THR A 252 -4.94 -16.58 -7.57
CA THR A 252 -4.87 -18.00 -7.93
C THR A 252 -3.64 -18.38 -8.75
N ARG A 253 -2.64 -17.50 -8.90
CA ARG A 253 -1.46 -17.75 -9.75
C ARG A 253 -0.61 -18.93 -9.28
N LYS A 254 -0.15 -18.91 -8.02
CA LYS A 254 0.96 -19.76 -7.54
C LYS A 254 0.66 -21.26 -7.65
N GLU A 255 1.70 -22.05 -7.94
CA GLU A 255 1.62 -23.50 -8.09
C GLU A 255 0.88 -24.17 -6.93
N ARG A 256 1.15 -23.78 -5.67
CA ARG A 256 0.33 -24.14 -4.51
C ARG A 256 -0.27 -22.90 -3.86
N LEU A 257 -1.58 -22.93 -3.63
CA LEU A 257 -2.34 -21.81 -3.08
C LEU A 257 -2.23 -21.71 -1.56
N PHE A 258 -1.99 -22.83 -0.88
CA PHE A 258 -1.95 -22.89 0.58
C PHE A 258 -0.82 -23.80 1.06
N GLY A 259 0.32 -23.22 1.45
CA GLY A 259 1.42 -23.95 2.11
C GLY A 259 1.93 -25.21 1.39
N GLU A 260 2.74 -26.00 2.08
CA GLU A 260 3.22 -27.28 1.57
C GLU A 260 2.22 -28.43 1.86
N ASP A 261 1.34 -28.25 2.84
CA ASP A 261 0.44 -29.29 3.38
C ASP A 261 -0.92 -29.38 2.66
N ILE A 262 -1.27 -28.42 1.78
CA ILE A 262 -2.58 -28.39 1.11
C ILE A 262 -2.39 -28.45 -0.41
N ASP A 263 -2.81 -29.57 -1.00
CA ASP A 263 -2.73 -29.88 -2.45
C ASP A 263 -3.75 -29.09 -3.31
N ILE A 264 -3.90 -27.79 -3.07
CA ILE A 264 -4.72 -26.93 -3.94
C ILE A 264 -3.76 -26.14 -4.84
N PHE A 265 -3.78 -26.47 -6.12
CA PHE A 265 -2.89 -25.86 -7.11
C PHE A 265 -3.52 -24.62 -7.77
N GLY A 266 -2.68 -23.63 -8.06
CA GLY A 266 -3.08 -22.45 -8.84
C GLY A 266 -3.14 -22.72 -10.33
N TRP A 267 -3.59 -21.73 -11.10
CA TRP A 267 -3.77 -21.89 -12.55
C TRP A 267 -2.46 -22.02 -13.31
N SER A 268 -1.32 -21.55 -12.78
CA SER A 268 -0.01 -21.71 -13.46
C SER A 268 0.35 -23.19 -13.63
N TYR A 269 0.07 -24.01 -12.61
CA TYR A 269 0.27 -25.46 -12.66
C TYR A 269 -0.58 -26.12 -13.75
N TYR A 270 -1.87 -25.79 -13.79
CA TYR A 270 -2.77 -26.35 -14.80
C TYR A 270 -2.43 -25.87 -16.21
N LEU A 271 -1.93 -24.64 -16.36
CA LEU A 271 -1.43 -24.13 -17.63
C LEU A 271 -0.21 -24.92 -18.09
N ASP A 272 0.76 -25.18 -17.21
CA ASP A 272 1.93 -26.00 -17.52
C ASP A 272 1.55 -27.43 -17.85
N SER A 273 0.61 -28.03 -17.11
CA SER A 273 0.08 -29.36 -17.41
C SER A 273 -0.59 -29.41 -18.78
N LEU A 274 -1.35 -28.37 -19.15
CA LEU A 274 -2.00 -28.27 -20.46
C LEU A 274 -0.96 -28.12 -21.57
N LEU A 275 0.02 -27.24 -21.39
CA LEU A 275 1.07 -27.00 -22.38
C LEU A 275 1.97 -28.23 -22.58
N ALA A 276 2.29 -28.94 -21.50
CA ALA A 276 2.98 -30.21 -21.55
C ALA A 276 2.17 -31.25 -22.35
N SER A 277 0.83 -31.30 -22.16
CA SER A 277 -0.04 -32.19 -22.95
C SER A 277 -0.06 -31.86 -24.45
N LEU A 278 0.23 -30.61 -24.81
CA LEU A 278 0.35 -30.12 -26.19
C LEU A 278 1.78 -30.23 -26.75
N GLY A 279 2.74 -30.79 -25.98
CA GLY A 279 4.13 -30.97 -26.40
C GLY A 279 5.02 -29.73 -26.25
N SER A 280 4.59 -28.71 -25.49
CA SER A 280 5.37 -27.52 -25.18
C SER A 280 6.19 -27.70 -23.90
N SER A 281 7.28 -26.94 -23.77
CA SER A 281 7.99 -26.78 -22.49
C SER A 281 7.10 -26.06 -21.47
N GLN A 282 7.37 -26.30 -20.19
CA GLN A 282 6.78 -25.54 -19.08
C GLN A 282 7.13 -24.05 -19.25
N VAL A 283 6.19 -23.16 -18.95
CA VAL A 283 6.37 -21.70 -19.04
C VAL A 283 5.91 -21.00 -17.77
N GLY A 284 5.28 -21.69 -16.82
CA GLY A 284 4.80 -21.12 -15.57
C GLY A 284 5.90 -20.44 -14.77
N TYR A 285 7.15 -20.92 -14.85
CA TYR A 285 8.32 -20.29 -14.23
C TYR A 285 8.65 -18.90 -14.81
N MET A 286 8.18 -18.58 -16.02
CA MET A 286 8.34 -17.26 -16.65
C MET A 286 7.18 -16.30 -16.35
N ILE A 287 6.13 -16.76 -15.66
CA ILE A 287 4.92 -15.98 -15.39
C ILE A 287 4.94 -15.48 -13.95
N ASP A 288 5.32 -14.22 -13.79
CA ASP A 288 5.18 -13.46 -12.55
C ASP A 288 3.81 -12.73 -12.47
N ASP A 289 3.54 -12.12 -11.31
CA ASP A 289 2.32 -11.31 -11.10
C ASP A 289 2.27 -10.07 -12.03
N GLY A 290 3.42 -9.56 -12.48
CA GLY A 290 3.54 -8.45 -13.43
C GLY A 290 3.07 -8.82 -14.84
N THR A 291 3.41 -10.03 -15.29
CA THR A 291 2.97 -10.61 -16.56
C THR A 291 1.45 -10.72 -16.61
N VAL A 292 0.84 -11.20 -15.52
CA VAL A 292 -0.63 -11.26 -15.38
C VAL A 292 -1.24 -9.87 -15.45
N SER A 293 -0.65 -8.90 -14.75
CA SER A 293 -1.17 -7.53 -14.67
C SER A 293 -1.18 -6.83 -16.03
N ILE A 294 -0.08 -6.88 -16.77
CA ILE A 294 -0.01 -6.30 -18.12
C ILE A 294 -0.87 -7.09 -19.10
N GLY A 295 -0.89 -8.42 -19.02
CA GLY A 295 -1.75 -9.25 -19.86
C GLY A 295 -3.21 -8.85 -19.75
N VAL A 296 -3.73 -8.67 -18.53
CA VAL A 296 -5.11 -8.23 -18.30
C VAL A 296 -5.31 -6.77 -18.71
N ALA A 297 -4.37 -5.88 -18.41
CA ALA A 297 -4.48 -4.47 -18.79
C ALA A 297 -4.56 -4.28 -20.31
N LEU A 298 -3.81 -5.05 -21.10
CA LEU A 298 -3.87 -5.01 -22.56
C LEU A 298 -5.26 -5.41 -23.10
N THR A 299 -6.00 -6.28 -22.41
CA THR A 299 -7.38 -6.62 -22.82
C THR A 299 -8.33 -5.43 -22.77
N LEU A 300 -8.07 -4.43 -21.92
CA LEU A 300 -8.90 -3.22 -21.81
C LEU A 300 -8.87 -2.38 -23.10
N PHE A 301 -7.76 -2.43 -23.83
CA PHE A 301 -7.62 -1.82 -25.15
C PHE A 301 -8.30 -2.65 -26.25
N MET A 302 -8.70 -3.89 -26.00
CA MET A 302 -9.34 -4.75 -26.99
C MET A 302 -10.85 -4.83 -26.80
N ILE A 303 -11.32 -4.80 -25.55
CA ILE A 303 -12.73 -4.94 -25.24
C ILE A 303 -13.47 -3.65 -25.67
N PRO A 304 -14.48 -3.74 -26.55
CA PRO A 304 -15.22 -2.57 -26.99
C PRO A 304 -16.05 -1.97 -25.85
N ALA A 305 -16.37 -0.68 -25.93
CA ALA A 305 -17.46 -0.07 -25.14
C ALA A 305 -18.84 -0.46 -25.72
N SER A 306 -19.94 0.04 -25.17
CA SER A 306 -21.26 -0.17 -25.77
C SER A 306 -21.35 0.49 -27.14
N LYS A 307 -22.31 0.04 -27.97
CA LYS A 307 -22.57 0.63 -29.28
C LYS A 307 -22.99 2.10 -29.20
N GLN A 308 -23.52 2.55 -28.06
CA GLN A 308 -23.96 3.94 -27.86
C GLN A 308 -22.77 4.89 -27.69
N ILE A 309 -21.71 4.44 -27.01
CA ILE A 309 -20.52 5.26 -26.74
C ILE A 309 -19.49 5.09 -27.86
N GLY A 310 -19.35 3.86 -28.38
CA GLY A 310 -18.28 3.52 -29.32
C GLY A 310 -16.90 3.46 -28.65
N GLY A 311 -15.89 2.98 -29.38
CA GLY A 311 -14.53 2.86 -28.86
C GLY A 311 -14.30 1.61 -27.98
N ARG A 312 -13.29 1.69 -27.11
CA ARG A 312 -12.82 0.62 -26.22
C ARG A 312 -13.03 0.99 -24.76
N LEU A 313 -12.86 0.03 -23.84
CA LEU A 313 -12.90 0.34 -22.41
C LEU A 313 -11.78 1.31 -22.01
N MET A 314 -10.61 1.19 -22.64
CA MET A 314 -9.45 2.05 -22.45
C MET A 314 -8.87 2.51 -23.79
N ASP A 315 -8.49 3.79 -23.85
CA ASP A 315 -7.74 4.38 -24.96
C ASP A 315 -6.40 4.95 -24.45
N TRP A 316 -5.51 5.36 -25.37
CA TRP A 316 -4.18 5.85 -24.99
C TRP A 316 -4.22 7.10 -24.10
N ASP A 317 -5.20 7.98 -24.32
CA ASP A 317 -5.41 9.18 -23.50
C ASP A 317 -5.73 8.82 -22.04
N ASP A 318 -6.33 7.66 -21.79
CA ASP A 318 -6.52 7.16 -20.42
C ASP A 318 -5.21 6.62 -19.85
N ALA A 319 -4.38 5.96 -20.66
CA ALA A 319 -3.07 5.47 -20.24
C ALA A 319 -2.13 6.60 -19.80
N MET A 320 -2.28 7.80 -20.35
CA MET A 320 -1.52 8.98 -19.91
C MET A 320 -1.84 9.41 -18.47
N LYS A 321 -3.00 9.00 -17.91
CA LYS A 321 -3.41 9.31 -16.54
C LYS A 321 -2.77 8.38 -15.50
N VAL A 322 -2.14 7.29 -15.94
CA VAL A 322 -1.36 6.41 -15.06
C VAL A 322 -0.24 7.25 -14.41
N PRO A 323 0.04 7.07 -13.10
CA PRO A 323 1.08 7.84 -12.41
C PRO A 323 2.49 7.33 -12.78
N TRP A 324 2.94 7.62 -14.01
CA TRP A 324 4.24 7.22 -14.54
C TRP A 324 5.43 7.62 -13.65
N GLY A 325 5.32 8.75 -12.94
CA GLY A 325 6.34 9.17 -11.99
C GLY A 325 6.57 8.18 -10.84
N ILE A 326 5.52 7.48 -10.38
CA ILE A 326 5.65 6.44 -9.34
C ILE A 326 6.39 5.22 -9.90
N LEU A 327 6.07 4.83 -11.14
CA LEU A 327 6.74 3.71 -11.82
C LEU A 327 8.23 3.99 -12.03
N LEU A 328 8.60 5.22 -12.40
CA LEU A 328 9.99 5.64 -12.53
C LEU A 328 10.70 5.71 -11.16
N LEU A 329 9.98 6.15 -10.12
CA LEU A 329 10.53 6.21 -8.76
C LEU A 329 10.92 4.82 -8.25
N PHE A 330 10.19 3.78 -8.66
CA PHE A 330 10.52 2.39 -8.30
C PHE A 330 11.86 1.93 -8.87
N GLY A 331 12.14 2.23 -10.14
CA GLY A 331 13.45 1.97 -10.73
C GLY A 331 14.57 2.77 -10.05
N GLY A 332 14.27 3.99 -9.61
CA GLY A 332 15.18 4.78 -8.77
C GLY A 332 15.46 4.14 -7.41
N GLY A 333 14.44 3.59 -6.74
CA GLY A 333 14.58 2.89 -5.46
C GLY A 333 15.45 1.63 -5.57
N LEU A 334 15.32 0.89 -6.67
CA LEU A 334 16.19 -0.24 -7.00
C LEU A 334 17.65 0.19 -7.25
N ALA A 335 17.85 1.27 -8.00
CA ALA A 335 19.17 1.84 -8.24
C ALA A 335 19.84 2.29 -6.92
N ILE A 336 19.08 2.89 -6.00
CA ILE A 336 19.55 3.26 -4.66
C ILE A 336 19.94 2.02 -3.85
N ALA A 337 19.09 1.01 -3.77
CA ALA A 337 19.37 -0.22 -3.02
C ALA A 337 20.65 -0.91 -3.51
N LYS A 338 20.83 -1.01 -4.83
CA LYS A 338 22.06 -1.55 -5.41
C LYS A 338 23.26 -0.64 -5.09
N GLY A 339 23.10 0.68 -5.19
CA GLY A 339 24.12 1.66 -4.78
C GLY A 339 24.61 1.49 -3.34
N PHE A 340 23.71 1.20 -2.40
CA PHE A 340 24.03 0.89 -1.00
C PHE A 340 24.93 -0.34 -0.85
N THR A 341 24.70 -1.38 -1.65
CA THR A 341 25.54 -2.61 -1.63
C THR A 341 26.87 -2.39 -2.33
N THR A 342 26.88 -1.74 -3.50
CA THR A 342 28.11 -1.55 -4.30
C THR A 342 29.08 -0.55 -3.68
N SER A 343 28.58 0.45 -2.95
CA SER A 343 29.39 1.46 -2.27
C SER A 343 30.03 0.98 -0.96
N GLY A 344 29.63 -0.19 -0.42
CA GLY A 344 30.01 -0.62 0.92
C GLY A 344 29.29 0.15 2.05
N LEU A 345 28.35 1.05 1.74
CA LEU A 345 27.57 1.77 2.75
C LEU A 345 26.75 0.82 3.64
N SER A 346 26.24 -0.27 3.05
CA SER A 346 25.51 -1.32 3.79
C SER A 346 26.39 -1.92 4.89
N ASP A 347 27.64 -2.28 4.56
CA ASP A 347 28.59 -2.85 5.52
C ASP A 347 28.96 -1.85 6.62
N TYR A 348 29.18 -0.58 6.26
CA TYR A 348 29.48 0.47 7.23
C TYR A 348 28.33 0.66 8.23
N VAL A 349 27.09 0.77 7.74
CA VAL A 349 25.91 0.92 8.60
C VAL A 349 25.68 -0.31 9.47
N ALA A 350 25.91 -1.52 8.93
CA ALA A 350 25.82 -2.76 9.69
C ALA A 350 26.74 -2.77 10.90
N ILE A 351 28.02 -2.41 10.73
CA ILE A 351 29.02 -2.38 11.81
C ILE A 351 28.61 -1.39 12.90
N GLN A 352 28.25 -0.16 12.54
CA GLN A 352 27.87 0.87 13.50
C GLN A 352 26.62 0.49 14.30
N LEU A 353 25.63 -0.13 13.65
CA LEU A 353 24.42 -0.57 14.33
C LEU A 353 24.65 -1.83 15.16
N ALA A 354 25.56 -2.73 14.75
CA ALA A 354 25.96 -3.89 15.55
C ALA A 354 26.54 -3.44 16.91
N ASP A 355 27.43 -2.44 16.89
CA ASP A 355 28.03 -1.90 18.11
C ASP A 355 27.00 -1.24 19.03
N LEU A 356 25.99 -0.56 18.44
CA LEU A 356 24.96 0.14 19.20
C LEU A 356 23.85 -0.78 19.73
N LEU A 357 23.45 -1.78 18.95
CA LEU A 357 22.21 -2.56 19.16
C LEU A 357 22.44 -4.08 19.30
N GLY A 358 23.68 -4.57 19.21
CA GLY A 358 23.98 -6.01 19.23
C GLY A 358 23.55 -6.74 20.50
N GLU A 359 23.45 -6.03 21.63
CA GLU A 359 22.93 -6.59 22.91
C GLU A 359 21.43 -6.34 23.11
N ALA A 360 20.78 -5.53 22.26
CA ALA A 360 19.37 -5.20 22.41
C ALA A 360 18.49 -6.39 21.99
N SER A 361 17.40 -6.62 22.73
CA SER A 361 16.44 -7.66 22.33
C SER A 361 15.83 -7.34 20.96
N PRO A 362 15.57 -8.34 20.09
CA PRO A 362 14.93 -8.12 18.79
C PRO A 362 13.59 -7.37 18.88
N LEU A 363 12.86 -7.51 19.99
CA LEU A 363 11.61 -6.80 20.23
C LEU A 363 11.83 -5.29 20.36
N VAL A 364 12.84 -4.88 21.13
CA VAL A 364 13.19 -3.46 21.30
C VAL A 364 13.61 -2.86 19.97
N ILE A 365 14.38 -3.61 19.16
CA ILE A 365 14.79 -3.16 17.82
C ILE A 365 13.56 -2.96 16.93
N VAL A 366 12.65 -3.93 16.85
CA VAL A 366 11.43 -3.80 16.05
C VAL A 366 10.57 -2.61 16.48
N ILE A 367 10.31 -2.45 17.78
CA ILE A 367 9.52 -1.33 18.30
C ILE A 367 10.19 0.01 17.95
N SER A 368 11.51 0.10 18.11
CA SER A 368 12.28 1.31 17.83
C SER A 368 12.26 1.64 16.35
N THR A 369 12.45 0.65 15.48
CA THR A 369 12.38 0.78 14.02
C THR A 369 11.00 1.24 13.58
N VAL A 370 9.92 0.58 14.03
CA VAL A 370 8.55 0.97 13.67
C VAL A 370 8.26 2.39 14.13
N THR A 371 8.63 2.74 15.38
CA THR A 371 8.43 4.09 15.93
C THR A 371 9.18 5.14 15.11
N PHE A 372 10.45 4.87 14.78
CA PHE A 372 11.28 5.78 14.00
C PHE A 372 10.71 5.99 12.59
N ILE A 373 10.32 4.92 11.91
CA ILE A 373 9.82 4.97 10.54
C ILE A 373 8.45 5.65 10.47
N THR A 374 7.55 5.33 11.42
CA THR A 374 6.26 6.02 11.55
C THR A 374 6.46 7.53 11.75
N GLY A 375 7.39 7.93 12.62
CA GLY A 375 7.70 9.36 12.81
C GLY A 375 8.36 10.02 11.58
N LEU A 376 9.30 9.33 10.93
CA LEU A 376 10.01 9.84 9.75
C LEU A 376 9.05 10.04 8.57
N THR A 377 8.09 9.14 8.39
CA THR A 377 7.12 9.23 7.29
C THR A 377 6.09 10.36 7.45
N GLU A 378 6.05 11.04 8.61
CA GLU A 378 5.23 12.25 8.77
C GLU A 378 5.82 13.48 8.07
N VAL A 379 7.14 13.49 7.88
CA VAL A 379 7.85 14.63 7.28
C VAL A 379 8.49 14.29 5.93
N ALA A 380 8.52 13.01 5.56
CA ALA A 380 9.07 12.51 4.32
C ALA A 380 8.05 11.67 3.54
N SER A 381 8.21 11.60 2.22
CA SER A 381 7.37 10.76 1.35
C SER A 381 7.53 9.28 1.71
N ASN A 382 6.42 8.55 1.83
CA ASN A 382 6.39 7.11 2.14
C ASN A 382 7.38 6.31 1.27
N THR A 383 7.40 6.58 -0.04
CA THR A 383 8.28 5.88 -0.99
C THR A 383 9.75 6.25 -0.79
N ALA A 384 10.05 7.49 -0.43
CA ALA A 384 11.42 7.91 -0.14
C ALA A 384 11.92 7.30 1.18
N THR A 385 11.09 7.34 2.23
CA THR A 385 11.36 6.75 3.54
C THR A 385 11.73 5.29 3.39
N ILE A 386 10.91 4.50 2.69
CA ILE A 386 11.16 3.06 2.55
C ILE A 386 12.35 2.74 1.65
N SER A 387 12.57 3.52 0.58
CA SER A 387 13.67 3.27 -0.36
C SER A 387 15.04 3.40 0.29
N LEU A 388 15.17 4.30 1.27
CA LEU A 388 16.38 4.49 2.07
C LEU A 388 16.44 3.54 3.26
N SER A 389 15.29 3.19 3.86
CA SER A 389 15.27 2.43 5.11
C SER A 389 15.45 0.94 4.93
N LEU A 390 14.94 0.34 3.85
CA LEU A 390 15.06 -1.11 3.64
C LEU A 390 16.50 -1.61 3.55
N PRO A 391 17.43 -0.96 2.80
CA PRO A 391 18.82 -1.40 2.77
C PRO A 391 19.49 -1.32 4.15
N MET A 392 19.16 -0.28 4.93
CA MET A 392 19.64 -0.14 6.31
C MET A 392 19.10 -1.25 7.21
N MET A 393 17.81 -1.58 7.11
CA MET A 393 17.20 -2.65 7.90
C MET A 393 17.68 -4.05 7.49
N ALA A 394 18.00 -4.25 6.21
CA ALA A 394 18.65 -5.46 5.73
C ALA A 394 20.04 -5.63 6.35
N SER A 395 20.85 -4.57 6.30
CA SER A 395 22.18 -4.53 6.91
C SER A 395 22.12 -4.79 8.42
N LEU A 396 21.16 -4.18 9.11
CA LEU A 396 20.91 -4.40 10.53
C LEU A 396 20.50 -5.85 10.83
N SER A 397 19.63 -6.45 10.01
CA SER A 397 19.20 -7.84 10.23
C SER A 397 20.36 -8.82 10.17
N GLN A 398 21.30 -8.62 9.25
CA GLN A 398 22.52 -9.43 9.14
C GLN A 398 23.43 -9.21 10.35
N ALA A 399 23.64 -7.94 10.74
CA ALA A 399 24.49 -7.57 11.88
C ALA A 399 24.06 -8.22 13.21
N ILE A 400 22.75 -8.29 13.47
CA ILE A 400 22.21 -8.87 14.71
C ILE A 400 21.85 -10.36 14.58
N GLY A 401 22.08 -10.97 13.41
CA GLY A 401 21.74 -12.37 13.14
C GLY A 401 20.24 -12.68 13.19
N ALA A 402 19.37 -11.72 12.86
CA ALA A 402 17.92 -11.87 12.84
C ALA A 402 17.40 -12.13 11.43
N HIS A 403 16.25 -12.78 11.34
CA HIS A 403 15.54 -12.98 10.07
C HIS A 403 15.23 -11.61 9.41
N PRO A 404 15.61 -11.36 8.13
CA PRO A 404 15.43 -10.05 7.50
C PRO A 404 14.00 -9.51 7.52
N PHE A 405 13.01 -10.37 7.25
CA PHE A 405 11.59 -10.01 7.32
C PHE A 405 11.11 -9.52 8.68
N LEU A 406 11.81 -9.82 9.78
CA LEU A 406 11.52 -9.27 11.10
C LEU A 406 11.66 -7.74 11.13
N LEU A 407 12.52 -7.18 10.29
CA LEU A 407 12.73 -5.73 10.18
C LEU A 407 12.14 -5.14 8.90
N LEU A 408 12.26 -5.82 7.76
CA LEU A 408 11.81 -5.29 6.47
C LEU A 408 10.30 -5.11 6.40
N ILE A 409 9.52 -6.13 6.78
CA ILE A 409 8.05 -6.07 6.74
C ILE A 409 7.47 -4.96 7.64
N PRO A 410 7.80 -4.88 8.95
CA PRO A 410 7.29 -3.80 9.79
C PRO A 410 7.71 -2.42 9.29
N THR A 411 8.93 -2.26 8.78
CA THR A 411 9.42 -0.99 8.20
C THR A 411 8.57 -0.58 7.00
N THR A 412 8.27 -1.50 6.09
CA THR A 412 7.41 -1.26 4.92
C THR A 412 6.01 -0.80 5.32
N LEU A 413 5.41 -1.49 6.30
CA LEU A 413 4.06 -1.17 6.75
C LEU A 413 4.03 0.16 7.53
N ALA A 414 5.03 0.41 8.37
CA ALA A 414 5.19 1.65 9.13
C ALA A 414 5.35 2.87 8.21
N ALA A 415 6.05 2.74 7.08
CA ALA A 415 6.18 3.80 6.09
C ALA A 415 4.85 4.16 5.41
N SER A 416 3.80 3.34 5.53
CA SER A 416 2.45 3.68 5.08
C SER A 416 1.55 4.27 6.18
N CYS A 417 2.03 4.26 7.43
CA CYS A 417 1.30 4.72 8.61
C CYS A 417 1.62 6.17 8.93
N ALA A 418 1.24 7.07 8.02
CA ALA A 418 1.41 8.52 8.16
C ALA A 418 0.02 9.19 8.34
N PHE A 419 -0.28 9.58 9.57
CA PHE A 419 -1.61 10.03 10.01
C PHE A 419 -1.64 11.45 10.62
N MET A 420 -0.49 12.02 10.99
CA MET A 420 -0.41 13.27 11.77
C MET A 420 -0.48 14.55 10.94
N LEU A 421 0.30 14.64 9.85
CA LEU A 421 0.43 15.88 9.09
C LEU A 421 -0.30 15.84 7.74
N PRO A 422 -0.80 16.99 7.23
CA PRO A 422 -1.38 17.06 5.89
C PRO A 422 -0.36 16.71 4.79
N VAL A 423 0.89 17.11 4.96
CA VAL A 423 1.95 16.95 3.96
C VAL A 423 2.46 15.50 3.87
N SER A 424 2.20 14.69 4.90
CA SER A 424 2.78 13.35 5.00
C SER A 424 2.23 12.40 3.95
N THR A 425 0.94 12.51 3.61
CA THR A 425 0.34 11.74 2.53
C THR A 425 -0.66 12.56 1.71
N PRO A 426 -0.83 12.26 0.41
CA PRO A 426 -1.84 12.94 -0.40
C PRO A 426 -3.28 12.79 0.13
N PRO A 427 -3.76 11.62 0.63
CA PRO A 427 -5.08 11.52 1.28
C PRO A 427 -5.27 12.53 2.40
N ASN A 428 -4.26 12.70 3.27
CA ASN A 428 -4.24 13.66 4.36
C ASN A 428 -4.37 15.11 3.84
N ALA A 429 -3.59 15.48 2.83
CA ALA A 429 -3.67 16.80 2.19
C ALA A 429 -5.05 17.07 1.56
N ILE A 430 -5.63 16.06 0.90
CA ILE A 430 -6.93 16.15 0.23
C ILE A 430 -8.05 16.44 1.24
N VAL A 431 -8.10 15.70 2.36
CA VAL A 431 -9.14 15.90 3.38
C VAL A 431 -8.93 17.23 4.13
N TYR A 432 -7.68 17.63 4.35
CA TYR A 432 -7.33 18.91 4.95
C TYR A 432 -7.76 20.09 4.05
N GLY A 433 -7.58 19.95 2.73
CA GLY A 433 -8.02 20.92 1.72
C GLY A 433 -9.52 21.20 1.68
N SER A 434 -10.35 20.40 2.37
CA SER A 434 -11.78 20.66 2.53
C SER A 434 -12.10 21.88 3.41
N GLY A 435 -11.12 22.37 4.20
CA GLY A 435 -11.30 23.47 5.15
C GLY A 435 -12.06 23.08 6.43
N ARG A 436 -12.40 21.80 6.64
CA ARG A 436 -13.17 21.31 7.80
C ARG A 436 -12.36 20.58 8.86
N ILE A 437 -11.05 20.44 8.65
CA ILE A 437 -10.15 19.73 9.57
C ILE A 437 -9.13 20.73 10.11
N PRO A 438 -9.29 21.20 11.36
CA PRO A 438 -8.26 22.00 12.00
C PRO A 438 -6.96 21.19 12.13
N ILE A 439 -5.82 21.78 11.81
CA ILE A 439 -4.52 21.08 11.82
C ILE A 439 -4.23 20.41 13.17
N MET A 440 -4.52 21.08 14.29
CA MET A 440 -4.30 20.52 15.62
C MET A 440 -5.17 19.30 15.90
N LYS A 441 -6.39 19.23 15.33
CA LYS A 441 -7.25 18.05 15.47
C LYS A 441 -6.69 16.87 14.67
N MET A 442 -6.15 17.13 13.48
CA MET A 442 -5.47 16.12 12.69
C MET A 442 -4.23 15.58 13.40
N VAL A 443 -3.39 16.46 13.95
CA VAL A 443 -2.20 16.07 14.72
C VAL A 443 -2.57 15.20 15.92
N ILE A 444 -3.60 15.59 16.70
CA ILE A 444 -4.07 14.79 17.83
C ILE A 444 -4.54 13.41 17.39
N ALA A 445 -5.31 13.33 16.30
CA ALA A 445 -5.76 12.05 15.76
C ALA A 445 -4.59 11.19 15.29
N GLY A 446 -3.64 11.80 14.58
CA GLY A 446 -2.44 11.15 14.09
C GLY A 446 -1.60 10.54 15.18
N ILE A 447 -1.27 11.27 16.25
CA ILE A 447 -0.48 10.74 17.36
C ILE A 447 -1.11 9.46 17.94
N TRP A 448 -2.43 9.44 18.12
CA TRP A 448 -3.13 8.23 18.58
C TRP A 448 -3.08 7.08 17.56
N MET A 449 -3.16 7.40 16.27
CA MET A 449 -3.06 6.43 15.18
C MET A 449 -1.62 5.91 15.00
N ASP A 450 -0.60 6.72 15.25
CA ASP A 450 0.81 6.36 15.17
C ASP A 450 1.18 5.43 16.33
N ILE A 451 0.73 5.76 17.55
CA ILE A 451 0.87 4.86 18.72
C ILE A 451 0.18 3.53 18.44
N LEU A 452 -1.02 3.56 17.85
CA LEU A 452 -1.73 2.35 17.43
C LEU A 452 -0.92 1.57 16.37
N SER A 453 -0.29 2.26 15.42
CA SER A 453 0.58 1.64 14.40
C SER A 453 1.72 0.87 15.05
N VAL A 454 2.44 1.51 15.97
CA VAL A 454 3.58 0.91 16.66
C VAL A 454 3.17 -0.38 17.37
N ILE A 455 2.06 -0.34 18.11
CA ILE A 455 1.56 -1.50 18.85
C ILE A 455 1.12 -2.61 17.90
N LEU A 456 0.24 -2.29 16.94
CA LEU A 456 -0.34 -3.30 16.05
C LEU A 456 0.72 -3.92 15.15
N LEU A 457 1.56 -3.12 14.48
CA LEU A 457 2.58 -3.64 13.57
C LEU A 457 3.57 -4.54 14.31
N THR A 458 3.99 -4.18 15.52
CA THR A 458 4.85 -5.03 16.35
C THR A 458 4.16 -6.35 16.68
N VAL A 459 2.92 -6.32 17.17
CA VAL A 459 2.17 -7.54 17.49
C VAL A 459 1.96 -8.42 16.25
N PHE A 460 1.65 -7.82 15.10
CA PHE A 460 1.38 -8.56 13.87
C PHE A 460 2.61 -9.25 13.31
N VAL A 461 3.77 -8.59 13.32
CA VAL A 461 5.01 -9.21 12.85
C VAL A 461 5.42 -10.39 13.73
N TYR A 462 5.28 -10.27 15.05
CA TYR A 462 5.57 -11.37 15.99
C TYR A 462 4.54 -12.51 15.97
N THR A 463 3.37 -12.32 15.36
CA THR A 463 2.31 -13.33 15.30
C THR A 463 2.09 -13.85 13.88
N LEU A 464 1.38 -13.08 13.04
CA LEU A 464 1.12 -13.43 11.65
C LEU A 464 2.39 -13.42 10.80
N GLY A 465 3.37 -12.56 11.12
CA GLY A 465 4.65 -12.56 10.41
C GLY A 465 5.40 -13.87 10.63
N HIS A 466 5.43 -14.38 11.86
CA HIS A 466 6.01 -15.69 12.16
C HIS A 466 5.24 -16.82 11.49
N LEU A 467 3.90 -16.79 11.53
CA LEU A 467 3.09 -17.81 10.87
C LEU A 467 3.27 -17.84 9.35
N ALA A 468 3.40 -16.67 8.71
CA ALA A 468 3.47 -16.56 7.26
C ALA A 468 4.89 -16.70 6.69
N PHE A 469 5.91 -16.26 7.44
CA PHE A 469 7.28 -16.13 6.94
C PHE A 469 8.37 -16.62 7.91
N ASP A 470 7.97 -17.25 9.01
CA ASP A 470 8.88 -17.77 10.05
C ASP A 470 9.87 -16.73 10.63
N VAL A 471 9.46 -15.45 10.74
CA VAL A 471 10.37 -14.34 11.09
C VAL A 471 11.02 -14.40 12.47
N LEU A 472 10.61 -15.32 13.35
CA LEU A 472 11.20 -15.52 14.68
C LEU A 472 12.25 -16.64 14.70
N SER A 473 12.44 -17.35 13.58
CA SER A 473 13.61 -18.17 13.39
C SER A 473 14.87 -17.29 13.41
N GLY A 474 16.04 -17.92 13.62
CA GLY A 474 17.31 -17.24 13.37
C GLY A 474 17.45 -16.81 11.90
N ILE A 475 18.61 -16.26 11.56
CA ILE A 475 18.92 -15.92 10.17
C ILE A 475 18.80 -17.16 9.27
N PRO A 476 17.97 -17.14 8.21
CA PRO A 476 17.80 -18.27 7.31
C PRO A 476 19.00 -18.40 6.36
N ASP A 477 19.20 -19.61 5.81
CA ASP A 477 20.35 -19.91 4.94
C ASP A 477 20.45 -18.97 3.73
N TRP A 478 19.31 -18.58 3.14
CA TRP A 478 19.27 -17.65 1.99
C TRP A 478 19.65 -16.20 2.36
N ALA A 479 19.69 -15.87 3.65
CA ALA A 479 20.07 -14.55 4.16
C ALA A 479 21.44 -14.52 4.84
N ALA A 480 22.03 -15.69 5.10
CA ALA A 480 23.35 -15.81 5.69
C ALA A 480 24.42 -15.52 4.62
N LEU A 481 25.03 -14.33 4.70
CA LEU A 481 26.17 -13.92 3.86
C LEU A 481 27.52 -14.20 4.52
#